data_AF-A0A1G2NC77-F1
#
_entry.id   AF-A0A1G2NC77-F1
#
_cell.length_a   1.000
_cell.length_b   1.000
_cell.length_c   1.000
_cell.angle_alpha   90.00
_cell.angle_beta   90.00
_cell.angle_gamma   90.00
#
_symmetry.space_group_name_H-M   'P 1'
#
loop_
_entity.id
_entity.type
_entity.pdbx_description
1 polymer ?
#
loop_
_entity_poly.entity_id
_entity_poly.type
_entity_poly.pdbx_seq_one_letter_code
_entity_poly.pdbx_strand_id
1 'polypeptide(L)' 'MPKLDTNATNMPGHAARTEMGRLRRIRGDTLMETLEKRYAVKFPGRSDMEWSTFKEQQGVDSIREALKRRITS' A
#
# COMPACT_ATOMS: atom_id res chain seq x y z
N MET A 1 23.59 -26.96 -0.44
CA MET A 1 22.56 -26.54 0.53
C MET A 1 21.19 -26.92 -0.04
N PRO A 2 20.34 -27.65 0.68
CA PRO A 2 19.01 -27.98 0.17
C PRO A 2 18.17 -26.70 0.07
N LYS A 3 17.48 -26.51 -1.07
CA LYS A 3 16.54 -25.40 -1.26
C LYS A 3 15.31 -25.68 -0.37
N LEU A 4 14.99 -24.75 0.52
CA LEU A 4 13.83 -24.86 1.40
C LEU A 4 12.55 -24.77 0.55
N ASP A 5 11.88 -25.90 0.34
CA ASP A 5 10.60 -25.96 -0.37
C ASP A 5 9.55 -25.18 0.43
N THR A 6 9.16 -24.01 -0.09
CA THR A 6 8.21 -23.08 0.55
C THR A 6 6.75 -23.44 0.28
N ASN A 7 6.48 -24.64 -0.26
CA ASN A 7 5.15 -25.13 -0.66
C ASN A 7 4.44 -25.98 0.40
N ALA A 8 4.78 -25.85 1.69
CA ALA A 8 4.03 -26.52 2.74
C ALA A 8 2.60 -25.94 2.83
N THR A 9 1.58 -26.81 2.81
CA THR A 9 0.15 -26.49 2.75
C THR A 9 -0.36 -25.51 3.83
N ASN A 10 0.40 -25.31 4.91
CA ASN A 10 0.07 -24.40 6.01
C ASN A 10 1.19 -23.40 6.38
N MET A 11 2.22 -23.25 5.55
CA MET A 11 3.13 -22.11 5.69
C MET A 11 2.66 -21.01 4.76
N PRO A 12 2.16 -19.86 5.25
CA PRO A 12 2.21 -18.65 4.45
C PRO A 12 3.68 -18.43 4.16
N GLY A 13 4.12 -18.77 2.94
CA GLY A 13 5.53 -18.66 2.56
C GLY A 13 6.06 -17.28 2.91
N HIS A 14 7.37 -17.12 3.06
CA HIS A 14 7.96 -15.80 3.40
C HIS A 14 7.61 -14.68 2.38
N ALA A 15 7.00 -15.05 1.24
CA ALA A 15 6.43 -14.21 0.19
C ALA A 15 4.89 -14.05 0.25
N ALA A 16 4.24 -14.45 1.35
CA ALA A 16 2.79 -14.38 1.48
C ALA A 16 2.32 -12.92 1.37
N ARG A 17 1.54 -12.65 0.33
CA ARG A 17 0.93 -11.33 0.04
C ARG A 17 -0.31 -11.11 0.92
N THR A 18 -0.18 -11.28 2.23
CA THR A 18 -1.29 -11.14 3.19
C THR A 18 -1.29 -9.76 3.82
N GLU A 19 -2.46 -9.37 4.34
CA GLU A 19 -2.68 -8.13 5.08
C GLU A 19 -1.77 -7.99 6.33
N MET A 20 -1.29 -9.11 6.87
CA MET A 20 -0.37 -9.18 8.02
C MET A 20 1.13 -9.14 7.65
N GLY A 21 1.49 -9.31 6.37
CA GLY A 21 2.86 -9.12 5.89
C GLY A 21 3.19 -7.62 5.72
N ARG A 22 4.47 -7.27 5.53
CA ARG A 22 4.82 -5.88 5.13
C ARG A 22 4.03 -5.54 3.87
N LEU A 23 3.02 -4.67 4.00
CA LEU A 23 2.26 -4.14 2.87
C LEU A 23 3.27 -3.71 1.80
N ARG A 24 3.16 -4.28 0.60
CA ARG A 24 4.03 -3.95 -0.52
C ARG A 24 4.04 -2.43 -0.65
N ARG A 25 5.23 -1.81 -0.59
CA ARG A 25 5.38 -0.38 -0.87
C ARG A 25 4.69 -0.11 -2.20
N ILE A 26 3.66 0.72 -2.17
CA ILE A 26 2.99 1.18 -3.39
C ILE A 26 4.02 1.97 -4.18
N ARG A 27 4.09 1.70 -5.48
CA ARG A 27 5.04 2.40 -6.35
C ARG A 27 4.68 3.89 -6.41
N GLY A 28 5.68 4.75 -6.50
CA GLY A 28 5.47 6.21 -6.50
C GLY A 28 4.57 6.67 -7.65
N ASP A 29 4.77 6.10 -8.83
CA ASP A 29 4.03 6.33 -10.08
C ASP A 29 2.57 5.82 -10.06
N THR A 30 2.09 5.28 -8.94
CA THR A 30 0.68 4.85 -8.85
C THR A 30 -0.23 6.07 -8.75
N LEU A 31 -1.19 6.20 -9.66
CA LEU A 31 -2.17 7.28 -9.60
C LEU A 31 -3.07 7.18 -8.37
N MET A 32 -3.39 8.33 -7.77
CA MET A 32 -4.28 8.45 -6.63
C MET A 32 -5.65 7.84 -6.93
N GLU A 33 -6.19 7.99 -8.14
CA GLU A 33 -7.44 7.37 -8.58
C GLU A 33 -7.44 5.85 -8.38
N THR A 34 -6.31 5.20 -8.67
CA THR A 34 -6.16 3.74 -8.47
C THR A 34 -6.20 3.39 -6.99
N LEU A 35 -5.65 4.24 -6.13
CA LEU A 35 -5.66 4.06 -4.68
C LEU A 35 -7.04 4.31 -4.11
N GLU A 36 -7.74 5.34 -4.57
CA GLU A 36 -9.11 5.64 -4.20
C GLU A 36 -10.04 4.47 -4.52
N LYS A 37 -9.95 3.92 -5.74
CA LYS A 37 -10.70 2.72 -6.15
C LYS A 37 -10.31 1.49 -5.34
N ARG A 38 -9.01 1.25 -5.11
CA ARG A 38 -8.52 0.08 -4.39
C ARG A 38 -8.96 0.05 -2.93
N TYR A 39 -8.93 1.20 -2.26
CA TYR A 39 -9.25 1.29 -0.84
C TYR A 39 -10.68 1.80 -0.59
N ALA A 40 -11.46 2.06 -1.65
CA ALA A 40 -12.80 2.64 -1.57
C ALA A 40 -12.83 3.92 -0.71
N VAL A 41 -11.80 4.75 -0.83
CA VAL A 41 -11.65 6.02 -0.10
C VAL A 41 -11.52 7.16 -1.10
N LYS A 42 -11.87 8.38 -0.67
CA LYS A 42 -11.47 9.59 -1.38
C LYS A 42 -10.30 10.23 -0.64
N PHE A 43 -9.24 10.52 -1.37
CA PHE A 43 -8.11 11.28 -0.86
C PHE A 43 -8.29 12.76 -1.20
N PRO A 44 -7.80 13.68 -0.35
CA PRO A 44 -7.83 15.11 -0.66
C PRO A 44 -6.85 15.43 -1.80
N GLY A 45 -7.32 16.08 -2.86
CA GLY A 45 -6.48 16.50 -3.98
C GLY A 45 -7.02 16.04 -5.33
N ARG A 46 -6.16 16.00 -6.34
CA ARG A 46 -6.53 15.54 -7.68
C ARG A 46 -6.33 14.03 -7.81
N SER A 47 -7.32 13.32 -8.36
CA SER A 47 -7.25 11.87 -8.57
C SER A 47 -6.19 11.46 -9.61
N ASP A 48 -5.80 12.34 -10.53
CA ASP A 48 -4.74 12.08 -11.53
C ASP A 48 -3.31 12.32 -11.01
N MET A 49 -3.15 12.64 -9.72
CA MET A 49 -1.83 12.81 -9.10
C MET A 49 -1.15 11.46 -8.84
N GLU A 50 0.18 11.43 -8.88
CA GLU A 50 0.98 10.28 -8.45
C GLU A 50 1.06 10.15 -6.92
N TRP A 51 1.15 8.92 -6.42
CA TRP A 51 1.31 8.59 -5.01
C TRP A 51 2.59 9.19 -4.40
N SER A 52 3.69 9.23 -5.15
CA SER A 52 4.93 9.94 -4.76
C SER A 52 4.65 11.39 -4.40
N THR A 53 4.02 12.13 -5.30
CA THR A 53 3.68 13.55 -5.13
C THR A 53 2.71 13.75 -3.97
N PHE A 54 1.69 12.89 -3.85
CA PHE A 54 0.75 12.97 -2.75
C PHE A 54 1.44 12.77 -1.39
N LYS A 55 2.38 11.82 -1.29
CA LYS A 55 3.18 11.61 -0.08
C LYS A 55 3.99 12.85 0.32
N GLU A 56 4.62 13.50 -0.65
CA GLU A 56 5.41 14.72 -0.40
C GLU A 56 4.52 15.88 0.05
N GLN A 57 3.35 16.07 -0.59
CA GLN A 57 2.42 17.14 -0.24
C GLN A 57 1.75 16.94 1.13
N GLN A 58 1.36 15.71 1.45
CA GLN A 58 0.68 15.39 2.70
C GLN A 58 1.66 15.01 3.82
N GLY A 59 2.96 14.87 3.51
CA GLY A 59 3.99 14.44 4.46
C GLY A 59 3.70 13.06 5.06
N VAL A 60 3.30 12.09 4.23
CA VAL A 60 2.99 10.71 4.64
C VAL A 60 3.93 9.72 3.95
N ASP A 61 4.39 8.70 4.66
CA ASP A 61 5.32 7.71 4.08
C ASP A 61 4.61 6.45 3.55
N SER A 62 3.38 6.21 4.01
CA SER A 62 2.63 5.01 3.69
C SER A 62 1.13 5.27 3.52
N ILE A 63 0.48 4.42 2.72
CA ILE A 63 -0.98 4.44 2.53
C ILE A 63 -1.71 4.31 3.87
N ARG A 64 -1.20 3.46 4.77
CA ARG A 64 -1.80 3.28 6.09
C ARG A 64 -1.81 4.60 6.89
N GLU A 65 -0.74 5.37 6.79
CA GLU A 65 -0.67 6.69 7.42
C GLU A 65 -1.62 7.69 6.75
N ALA A 66 -1.66 7.71 5.41
CA ALA A 66 -2.62 8.52 4.66
C ALA A 66 -4.08 8.21 5.04
N LEU A 67 -4.43 6.93 5.16
CA LEU A 67 -5.75 6.47 5.60
C LEU A 67 -6.06 6.88 7.04
N LYS A 68 -5.07 6.82 7.94
CA LYS A 68 -5.24 7.28 9.33
C LYS A 68 -5.50 8.79 9.41
N ARG A 69 -4.71 9.61 8.70
CA ARG A 69 -4.88 11.08 8.70
C ARG A 69 -6.25 11.51 8.18
N ARG A 70 -6.80 10.78 7.21
CA ARG A 70 -8.15 11.00 6.69
C ARG A 70 -9.27 10.77 7.73
N ILE A 71 -9.04 9.95 8.76
CA ILE A 71 -10.06 9.66 9.79
C ILE A 71 -10.06 10.74 10.88
N THR A 72 -8.95 11.45 11.07
CA THR A 72 -8.78 12.42 12.16
C THR A 72 -9.13 13.87 11.75
N SER A 73 -9.34 14.14 10.46
CA SER A 73 -9.68 15.47 9.93
C SER A 73 -11.16 15.62 9.61
#